data_AF-A0A0S8EI58-F1
#
_entry.id   AF-A0A0S8EI58-F1
#
_cell.length_a   1.000
_cell.length_b   1.000
_cell.length_c   1.000
_cell.angle_alpha   90.00
_cell.angle_beta   90.00
_cell.angle_gamma   90.00
#
_symmetry.space_group_name_H-M   'P 1'
#
loop_
_entity.id
_entity.type
_entity.pdbx_description
1 polymer ?
#
loop_
_entity_poly.entity_id
_entity_poly.type
_entity_poly.pdbx_seq_one_letter_code
_entity_poly.pdbx_strand_id
1 'polypeptide(L)'
;MAKVKLTSFPDDMKPFGQELARLEISEAEKDKKKVARRRMLSPEEVRLVNLVWELRAMGLSKKGEEELTGLPDTILRKIRSYSNKERPARVRIKSSVFDWIKRSPARRSHASTLAKLFQKGEAMEPSLEKAEEFIRVYKIYLAMYSDQEILIDPARFLSICEVIRGNAFEFRECKQCHTSYLAVGGSSDTTCPHCAMYSRTVCANPECGVKLTRDEYLRQTNRTVARELCFCAKCEVMFRGEHD
;
A
#
# COMPACT_ATOMS: atom_id res chain seq x y z
N MET A 1 -19.85 8.97 41.12
CA MET A 1 -19.86 8.67 39.67
C MET A 1 -19.91 9.98 38.90
N ALA A 2 -18.85 10.31 38.18
CA ALA A 2 -18.69 11.60 37.51
C ALA A 2 -19.48 11.64 36.19
N LYS A 3 -20.32 12.67 36.02
CA LYS A 3 -20.91 13.06 34.74
C LYS A 3 -19.85 13.83 33.94
N VAL A 4 -19.33 13.24 32.88
CA VAL A 4 -18.52 13.98 31.90
C VAL A 4 -19.48 14.58 30.86
N LYS A 5 -19.62 15.90 30.89
CA LYS A 5 -20.19 16.70 29.79
C LYS A 5 -19.16 16.71 28.66
N LEU A 6 -19.49 16.14 27.51
CA LEU A 6 -18.75 16.37 26.28
C LEU A 6 -19.12 17.75 25.73
N THR A 7 -18.21 18.70 25.93
CA THR A 7 -18.22 20.02 25.30
C THR A 7 -17.77 19.92 23.84
N SER A 8 -18.60 20.47 22.96
CA SER A 8 -18.28 21.13 21.68
C SER A 8 -17.28 20.47 20.72
N PHE A 9 -17.81 20.00 19.59
CA PHE A 9 -17.04 19.79 18.36
C PHE A 9 -16.60 21.14 17.76
N PRO A 10 -15.43 21.20 17.09
CA PRO A 10 -14.96 22.40 16.39
C PRO A 10 -15.94 22.88 15.32
N ASP A 11 -16.08 24.19 15.17
CA ASP A 11 -17.05 24.87 14.30
C ASP A 11 -16.86 24.58 12.79
N ASP A 12 -15.75 23.96 12.42
CA ASP A 12 -15.32 23.80 11.02
C ASP A 12 -15.87 22.52 10.37
N MET A 13 -16.52 21.63 11.15
CA MET A 13 -17.17 20.41 10.65
C MET A 13 -18.70 20.55 10.51
N LYS A 14 -19.24 21.75 10.68
CA LYS A 14 -20.69 22.02 10.60
C LYS A 14 -21.38 21.86 9.23
N PRO A 15 -20.74 21.85 8.04
CA PRO A 15 -21.52 21.78 6.80
C PRO A 15 -22.11 20.40 6.52
N PHE A 16 -21.44 19.30 6.88
CA PHE A 16 -21.89 17.96 6.47
C PHE A 16 -23.04 17.38 7.31
N GLY A 17 -23.24 17.87 8.54
CA GLY A 17 -24.33 17.42 9.42
C GLY A 17 -25.67 18.15 9.20
N GLN A 18 -25.65 19.38 8.70
CA GLN A 18 -26.85 20.22 8.57
C GLN A 18 -27.47 20.19 7.16
N GLU A 19 -26.70 19.80 6.14
CA GLU A 19 -27.19 19.70 4.76
C GLU A 19 -28.09 18.47 4.54
N LEU A 20 -27.91 17.41 5.35
CA LEU A 20 -28.83 16.25 5.40
C LEU A 20 -30.17 16.59 6.08
N ALA A 21 -30.21 17.58 6.98
CA ALA A 21 -31.44 17.98 7.67
C ALA A 21 -32.28 18.99 6.87
N ARG A 22 -31.68 19.77 5.96
CA ARG A 22 -32.41 20.76 5.14
C ARG A 22 -33.16 20.16 3.95
N LEU A 23 -32.78 18.97 3.49
CA LEU A 23 -33.55 18.22 2.49
C LEU A 23 -34.86 17.63 3.06
N GLU A 24 -35.09 17.67 4.39
CA GLU A 24 -36.25 17.05 5.02
C GLU A 24 -37.48 17.96 5.21
N ILE A 25 -37.43 19.26 4.88
CA ILE A 25 -38.57 20.18 5.12
C ILE A 25 -39.21 20.74 3.83
N SER A 26 -38.55 20.66 2.67
CA SER A 26 -39.11 21.21 1.41
C SER A 26 -39.82 20.18 0.52
N GLU A 27 -39.68 18.88 0.78
CA GLU A 27 -40.32 17.82 -0.03
C GLU A 27 -41.52 17.16 0.68
N ALA A 28 -41.80 17.54 1.93
CA ALA A 28 -42.83 16.92 2.78
C ALA A 28 -44.28 17.18 2.32
N GLU A 29 -44.52 18.08 1.36
CA GLU A 29 -45.88 18.41 0.91
C GLU A 29 -46.30 17.79 -0.44
N LYS A 30 -45.39 17.19 -1.23
CA LYS A 30 -45.74 16.75 -2.59
C LYS A 30 -45.89 15.25 -2.82
N ASP A 31 -45.35 14.37 -1.97
CA ASP A 31 -45.34 12.92 -2.28
C ASP A 31 -45.99 12.03 -1.21
N LYS A 32 -47.25 12.34 -0.86
CA LYS A 32 -48.12 11.47 -0.04
C LYS A 32 -48.48 10.11 -0.67
N LYS A 33 -47.84 9.67 -1.77
CA LYS A 33 -48.18 8.41 -2.45
C LYS A 33 -47.05 7.40 -2.67
N LYS A 34 -45.83 7.60 -2.16
CA LYS A 34 -44.78 6.56 -2.26
C LYS A 34 -43.72 6.63 -1.16
N VAL A 35 -44.10 6.86 0.10
CA VAL A 35 -43.17 6.70 1.22
C VAL A 35 -43.06 5.21 1.57
N ALA A 36 -42.33 4.47 0.73
CA ALA A 36 -41.65 3.28 1.23
C ALA A 36 -40.86 3.73 2.47
N ARG A 37 -41.24 3.24 3.65
CA ARG A 37 -40.59 3.57 4.93
C ARG A 37 -39.08 3.61 4.69
N ARG A 38 -38.47 4.79 4.77
CA ARG A 38 -37.00 4.94 4.74
C ARG A 38 -36.50 4.24 6.00
N ARG A 39 -36.17 2.95 5.85
CA ARG A 39 -35.62 2.15 6.94
C ARG A 39 -34.29 2.79 7.32
N MET A 40 -34.18 3.30 8.54
CA MET A 40 -32.89 3.69 9.09
C MET A 40 -32.02 2.44 9.20
N LEU A 41 -30.79 2.54 8.69
CA LEU A 41 -29.81 1.48 8.82
C LEU A 41 -29.37 1.38 10.29
N SER A 42 -29.16 0.16 10.79
CA SER A 42 -28.55 -0.03 12.10
C SER A 42 -27.11 0.53 12.12
N PRO A 43 -26.52 0.83 13.29
CA PRO A 43 -25.12 1.27 13.37
C PRO A 43 -24.14 0.29 12.69
N GLU A 44 -24.42 -1.00 12.78
CA GLU A 44 -23.64 -2.06 12.12
C GLU A 44 -23.81 -2.04 10.60
N GLU A 45 -25.03 -1.85 10.10
CA GLU A 45 -25.30 -1.68 8.68
C GLU A 45 -24.60 -0.43 8.12
N VAL A 46 -24.53 0.66 8.90
CA VAL A 46 -23.79 1.88 8.53
C VAL A 46 -22.28 1.63 8.48
N ARG A 47 -21.71 0.95 9.50
CA ARG A 47 -20.29 0.56 9.52
C ARG A 47 -19.93 -0.27 8.29
N LEU A 48 -20.75 -1.26 7.97
CA LEU A 48 -20.56 -2.16 6.83
C LEU A 48 -20.61 -1.40 5.48
N VAL A 49 -21.57 -0.49 5.33
CA VAL A 49 -21.69 0.36 4.14
C VAL A 49 -20.45 1.25 3.99
N ASN A 50 -20.02 1.91 5.07
CA ASN A 50 -18.84 2.78 5.06
C ASN A 50 -17.57 1.99 4.71
N LEU A 51 -17.40 0.80 5.28
CA LEU A 51 -16.25 -0.06 5.01
C LEU A 51 -16.15 -0.45 3.54
N VAL A 52 -17.24 -0.97 2.96
CA VAL A 52 -17.29 -1.36 1.54
C VAL A 52 -17.12 -0.15 0.63
N TRP A 53 -17.66 1.01 1.02
CA TRP A 53 -17.44 2.25 0.28
C TRP A 53 -15.99 2.68 0.27
N GLU A 54 -15.30 2.57 1.39
CA GLU A 54 -13.90 2.93 1.50
C GLU A 54 -13.02 2.00 0.65
N LEU A 55 -13.21 0.68 0.74
CA LEU A 55 -12.54 -0.29 -0.15
C LEU A 55 -12.76 0.05 -1.62
N ARG A 56 -14.00 0.40 -1.99
CA ARG A 56 -14.34 0.81 -3.35
C ARG A 56 -13.67 2.13 -3.72
N ALA A 57 -13.67 3.14 -2.85
CA ALA A 57 -13.07 4.44 -3.10
C ALA A 57 -11.55 4.35 -3.33
N MET A 58 -10.89 3.40 -2.67
CA MET A 58 -9.49 3.06 -2.90
C MET A 58 -9.25 2.40 -4.28
N GLY A 59 -10.30 1.96 -4.98
CA GLY A 59 -10.21 1.36 -6.31
C GLY A 59 -10.19 -0.17 -6.30
N LEU A 60 -10.59 -0.80 -5.19
CA LEU A 60 -10.65 -2.25 -5.10
C LEU A 60 -11.77 -2.80 -6.00
N SER A 61 -11.51 -3.98 -6.59
CA SER A 61 -12.51 -4.67 -7.39
C SER A 61 -13.56 -5.34 -6.50
N LYS A 62 -14.71 -5.67 -7.09
CA LYS A 62 -15.75 -6.47 -6.44
C LYS A 62 -15.24 -7.76 -5.80
N LYS A 63 -14.40 -8.48 -6.54
CA LYS A 63 -13.81 -9.73 -6.06
C LYS A 63 -12.92 -9.47 -4.84
N GLY A 64 -12.18 -8.37 -4.85
CA GLY A 64 -11.34 -7.99 -3.70
C GLY A 64 -12.17 -7.55 -2.49
N GLU A 65 -13.31 -6.87 -2.68
CA GLU A 65 -14.24 -6.56 -1.58
C GLU A 65 -14.74 -7.84 -0.91
N GLU A 66 -15.17 -8.83 -1.69
CA GLU A 66 -15.63 -10.13 -1.20
C GLU A 66 -14.52 -10.91 -0.48
N GLU A 67 -13.31 -10.94 -1.04
CA GLU A 67 -12.15 -11.62 -0.46
C GLU A 67 -11.68 -11.00 0.86
N LEU A 68 -11.80 -9.68 1.01
CA LEU A 68 -11.44 -9.01 2.26
C LEU A 68 -12.54 -9.13 3.31
N THR A 69 -13.80 -8.85 2.93
CA THR A 69 -14.91 -8.72 3.89
C THR A 69 -15.59 -10.04 4.22
N GLY A 70 -15.47 -11.07 3.37
CA GLY A 70 -16.23 -12.31 3.47
C GLY A 70 -17.72 -12.16 3.13
N LEU A 71 -18.16 -10.98 2.66
CA LEU A 71 -19.57 -10.72 2.38
C LEU A 71 -19.99 -11.33 1.04
N PRO A 72 -21.16 -12.01 0.98
CA PRO A 72 -21.70 -12.50 -0.28
C PRO A 72 -21.95 -11.37 -1.28
N ASP A 73 -21.80 -11.68 -2.56
CA ASP A 73 -22.09 -10.74 -3.66
C ASP A 73 -23.47 -10.07 -3.54
N THR A 74 -24.50 -10.82 -3.14
CA THR A 74 -25.87 -10.29 -2.98
C THR A 74 -25.90 -9.12 -1.99
N ILE A 75 -25.13 -9.20 -0.91
CA ILE A 75 -25.00 -8.15 0.10
C ILE A 75 -24.17 -6.98 -0.45
N LEU A 76 -23.04 -7.24 -1.10
CA LEU A 76 -22.21 -6.19 -1.71
C LEU A 76 -22.98 -5.40 -2.79
N ARG A 77 -23.80 -6.07 -3.61
CA ARG A 77 -24.68 -5.42 -4.59
C ARG A 77 -25.71 -4.51 -3.92
N LYS A 78 -26.31 -4.97 -2.83
CA LYS A 78 -27.26 -4.17 -2.05
C LYS A 78 -26.56 -2.94 -1.47
N ILE A 79 -25.39 -3.10 -0.86
CA ILE A 79 -24.59 -1.97 -0.33
C ILE A 79 -24.27 -0.95 -1.42
N ARG A 80 -23.89 -1.43 -2.61
CA ARG A 80 -23.58 -0.57 -3.76
C ARG A 80 -24.79 0.20 -4.28
N SER A 81 -26.00 -0.33 -4.15
CA SER A 81 -27.22 0.41 -4.51
C SER A 81 -27.48 1.62 -3.61
N TYR A 82 -26.87 1.68 -2.42
CA TYR A 82 -26.96 2.87 -1.56
C TYR A 82 -25.99 3.99 -1.97
N SER A 83 -25.07 3.75 -2.93
CA SER A 83 -24.07 4.74 -3.36
C SER A 83 -24.24 5.11 -4.83
N ASN A 84 -24.59 6.38 -5.07
CA ASN A 84 -24.68 6.99 -6.41
C ASN A 84 -23.34 7.58 -6.89
N LYS A 85 -22.23 7.38 -6.16
CA LYS A 85 -20.94 7.96 -6.54
C LYS A 85 -20.29 7.18 -7.70
N GLU A 86 -19.67 7.94 -8.61
CA GLU A 86 -18.91 7.42 -9.75
C GLU A 86 -17.95 6.31 -9.32
N ARG A 87 -17.81 5.30 -10.17
CA ARG A 87 -16.84 4.23 -9.95
C ARG A 87 -15.45 4.80 -10.13
N PRO A 88 -14.54 4.69 -9.15
CA PRO A 88 -13.13 4.92 -9.43
C PRO A 88 -12.67 3.98 -10.54
N ALA A 89 -11.71 4.46 -11.35
CA ALA A 89 -11.18 3.71 -12.47
C ALA A 89 -10.65 2.35 -12.01
N ARG A 90 -11.10 1.27 -12.66
CA ARG A 90 -10.65 -0.08 -12.32
C ARG A 90 -9.20 -0.25 -12.76
N VAL A 91 -8.30 -0.49 -11.81
CA VAL A 91 -6.93 -0.89 -12.14
C VAL A 91 -6.94 -2.37 -12.53
N ARG A 92 -6.69 -2.65 -13.82
CA ARG A 92 -6.39 -4.02 -14.26
C ARG A 92 -4.92 -4.30 -14.02
N ILE A 93 -4.63 -5.28 -13.18
CA ILE A 93 -3.27 -5.81 -13.02
C ILE A 93 -2.96 -6.64 -14.27
N LYS A 94 -2.12 -6.10 -15.17
CA LYS A 94 -1.78 -6.73 -16.45
C LYS A 94 -0.68 -7.80 -16.36
N SER A 95 0.10 -7.81 -15.29
CA SER A 95 1.25 -8.72 -15.10
C SER A 95 1.14 -9.44 -13.76
N SER A 96 1.60 -10.70 -13.69
CA SER A 96 1.74 -11.42 -12.43
C SER A 96 2.43 -10.54 -11.37
N VAL A 97 1.86 -10.46 -10.17
CA VAL A 97 2.43 -9.68 -9.07
C VAL A 97 3.81 -10.20 -8.70
N PHE A 98 4.03 -11.51 -8.81
CA PHE A 98 5.34 -12.12 -8.62
C PHE A 98 6.40 -11.54 -9.57
N ASP A 99 6.11 -11.50 -10.88
CA ASP A 99 7.01 -10.91 -11.87
C ASP A 99 7.19 -9.41 -11.67
N TRP A 100 6.11 -8.73 -11.27
CA TRP A 100 6.13 -7.30 -11.01
C TRP A 100 7.07 -6.95 -9.84
N ILE A 101 7.03 -7.71 -8.74
CA ILE A 101 7.93 -7.58 -7.58
C ILE A 101 9.37 -7.88 -7.98
N LYS A 102 9.61 -8.93 -8.77
CA LYS A 102 10.96 -9.33 -9.19
C LYS A 102 11.67 -8.27 -10.04
N ARG A 103 10.94 -7.57 -10.90
CA ARG A 103 11.50 -6.62 -11.90
C ARG A 103 12.14 -5.38 -11.31
N SER A 104 11.87 -5.00 -10.06
CA SER A 104 12.41 -3.76 -9.48
C SER A 104 12.67 -3.91 -7.98
N PRO A 105 13.90 -3.59 -7.53
CA PRO A 105 14.21 -3.52 -6.10
C PRO A 105 13.29 -2.57 -5.33
N ALA A 106 12.92 -1.42 -5.91
CA ALA A 106 11.96 -0.48 -5.31
C ALA A 106 10.60 -1.14 -5.09
N ARG A 107 10.05 -1.83 -6.11
CA ARG A 107 8.77 -2.56 -5.98
C ARG A 107 8.82 -3.62 -4.88
N ARG A 108 9.93 -4.38 -4.80
CA ARG A 108 10.15 -5.36 -3.74
C ARG A 108 10.25 -4.70 -2.36
N SER A 109 10.85 -3.52 -2.26
CA SER A 109 10.90 -2.72 -1.03
C SER A 109 9.49 -2.32 -0.56
N HIS A 110 8.69 -1.69 -1.43
CA HIS A 110 7.31 -1.29 -1.07
C HIS A 110 6.45 -2.51 -0.71
N ALA A 111 6.60 -3.61 -1.45
CA ALA A 111 5.89 -4.86 -1.14
C ALA A 111 6.29 -5.42 0.22
N SER A 112 7.58 -5.36 0.56
CA SER A 112 8.09 -5.79 1.87
C SER A 112 7.51 -4.95 3.01
N THR A 113 7.43 -3.63 2.82
CA THR A 113 6.81 -2.71 3.80
C THR A 113 5.35 -3.06 4.04
N LEU A 114 4.53 -3.14 2.99
CA LEU A 114 3.10 -3.43 3.12
C LEU A 114 2.85 -4.80 3.75
N ALA A 115 3.57 -5.82 3.29
CA ALA A 115 3.42 -7.17 3.83
C ALA A 115 3.80 -7.23 5.31
N LYS A 116 4.86 -6.54 5.73
CA LYS A 116 5.28 -6.49 7.14
C LYS A 116 4.27 -5.74 8.01
N LEU A 117 3.67 -4.67 7.50
CA LEU A 117 2.61 -3.95 8.20
C LEU A 117 1.36 -4.83 8.34
N PHE A 118 1.00 -5.55 7.29
CA PHE A 118 -0.20 -6.40 7.25
C PHE A 118 -0.06 -7.68 8.08
N GLN A 119 1.10 -8.33 8.08
CA GLN A 119 1.35 -9.53 8.90
C GLN A 119 1.26 -9.29 10.41
N LYS A 120 1.39 -8.04 10.87
CA LYS A 120 1.15 -7.69 12.28
C LYS A 120 -0.34 -7.73 12.65
N GLY A 121 -1.24 -7.73 11.67
CA GLY A 121 -2.67 -7.97 11.87
C GLY A 121 -2.96 -9.47 11.81
N GLU A 122 -3.25 -10.08 12.97
CA GLU A 122 -3.30 -11.54 13.15
C GLU A 122 -4.46 -12.30 12.45
N ALA A 123 -5.28 -11.66 11.61
CA ALA A 123 -6.41 -12.30 10.94
C ALA A 123 -6.24 -12.37 9.41
N MET A 124 -5.97 -13.59 8.91
CA MET A 124 -5.81 -13.86 7.48
C MET A 124 -7.10 -14.36 6.79
N GLU A 125 -8.11 -14.77 7.55
CA GLU A 125 -9.41 -15.17 7.01
C GLU A 125 -10.27 -13.95 6.63
N PRO A 126 -11.11 -14.04 5.57
CA PRO A 126 -12.03 -12.97 5.20
C PRO A 126 -12.91 -12.55 6.38
N SER A 127 -12.85 -11.27 6.76
CA SER A 127 -13.66 -10.69 7.84
C SER A 127 -13.74 -9.17 7.72
N LEU A 128 -14.67 -8.56 8.46
CA LEU A 128 -14.76 -7.10 8.50
C LEU A 128 -13.51 -6.47 9.12
N GLU A 129 -12.94 -7.11 10.14
CA GLU A 129 -11.70 -6.70 10.80
C GLU A 129 -10.52 -6.75 9.84
N LYS A 130 -10.45 -7.77 8.98
CA LYS A 130 -9.40 -7.87 7.95
C LYS A 130 -9.53 -6.76 6.90
N ALA A 131 -10.74 -6.44 6.49
CA ALA A 131 -10.98 -5.31 5.58
C ALA A 131 -10.60 -3.96 6.21
N GLU A 132 -10.91 -3.75 7.49
CA GLU A 132 -10.51 -2.56 8.25
C GLU A 132 -8.98 -2.47 8.39
N GLU A 133 -8.34 -3.58 8.72
CA GLU A 133 -6.89 -3.69 8.82
C GLU A 133 -6.21 -3.40 7.48
N PHE A 134 -6.76 -3.93 6.38
CA PHE A 134 -6.27 -3.67 5.03
C PHE A 134 -6.31 -2.18 4.70
N ILE A 135 -7.42 -1.50 4.99
CA ILE A 135 -7.56 -0.05 4.79
C ILE A 135 -6.54 0.69 5.66
N ARG A 136 -6.43 0.34 6.93
CA ARG A 136 -5.52 0.98 7.90
C ARG A 136 -4.07 0.88 7.45
N VAL A 137 -3.63 -0.34 7.08
CA VAL A 137 -2.27 -0.59 6.59
C VAL A 137 -1.99 0.15 5.29
N TYR A 138 -2.96 0.18 4.36
CA TYR A 138 -2.76 0.91 3.12
C TYR A 138 -2.66 2.42 3.34
N LYS A 139 -3.46 2.99 4.25
CA LYS A 139 -3.34 4.40 4.64
C LYS A 139 -1.98 4.72 5.26
N ILE A 140 -1.46 3.85 6.12
CA ILE A 140 -0.10 4.00 6.67
C ILE A 140 0.93 3.97 5.55
N TYR A 141 0.80 3.05 4.61
CA TYR A 141 1.68 3.00 3.44
C TYR A 141 1.62 4.29 2.62
N LEU A 142 0.42 4.82 2.34
CA LEU A 142 0.28 6.11 1.64
C LEU A 142 0.93 7.25 2.42
N ALA A 143 0.89 7.24 3.75
CA ALA A 143 1.54 8.26 4.58
C ALA A 143 3.08 8.13 4.62
N MET A 144 3.65 6.98 4.25
CA MET A 144 5.09 6.74 4.24
C MET A 144 5.79 7.18 2.95
N TYR A 145 5.03 7.39 1.86
CA TYR A 145 5.58 7.67 0.53
C TYR A 145 4.91 8.92 -0.06
N SER A 146 5.65 9.71 -0.82
CA SER A 146 5.04 10.80 -1.58
C SER A 146 4.19 10.27 -2.73
N ASP A 147 3.23 11.07 -3.24
CA ASP A 147 2.31 10.63 -4.31
C ASP A 147 3.05 10.12 -5.57
N GLN A 148 4.22 10.69 -5.87
CA GLN A 148 5.05 10.29 -7.02
C GLN A 148 5.79 8.97 -6.81
N GLU A 149 5.88 8.50 -5.56
CA GLU A 149 6.60 7.30 -5.17
C GLU A 149 5.66 6.12 -4.88
N ILE A 150 4.34 6.31 -4.90
CA ILE A 150 3.39 5.22 -4.68
C ILE A 150 3.46 4.24 -5.86
N LEU A 151 3.95 3.02 -5.57
CA LEU A 151 4.08 1.95 -6.57
C LEU A 151 2.98 0.89 -6.50
N ILE A 152 2.29 0.80 -5.36
CA ILE A 152 1.34 -0.27 -5.07
C ILE A 152 -0.06 0.32 -4.96
N ASP A 153 -0.91 -0.03 -5.92
CA ASP A 153 -2.36 0.19 -5.79
C ASP A 153 -3.00 -0.89 -4.89
N PRO A 154 -4.22 -0.69 -4.38
CA PRO A 154 -4.86 -1.63 -3.48
C PRO A 154 -5.07 -3.02 -4.07
N ALA A 155 -5.33 -3.13 -5.38
CA ALA A 155 -5.47 -4.44 -6.01
C ALA A 155 -4.15 -5.19 -5.99
N ARG A 156 -3.02 -4.51 -6.27
CA ARG A 156 -1.68 -5.11 -6.10
C ARG A 156 -1.39 -5.46 -4.66
N PHE A 157 -1.79 -4.64 -3.69
CA PHE A 157 -1.59 -4.96 -2.27
C PHE A 157 -2.30 -6.27 -1.90
N LEU A 158 -3.58 -6.42 -2.28
CA LEU A 158 -4.32 -7.66 -2.05
C LEU A 158 -3.62 -8.87 -2.67
N SER A 159 -3.18 -8.78 -3.92
CA SER A 159 -2.45 -9.86 -4.58
C SER A 159 -1.05 -10.12 -4.01
N ILE A 160 -0.38 -9.12 -3.41
CA ILE A 160 0.86 -9.37 -2.65
C ILE A 160 0.57 -10.30 -1.47
N CYS A 161 -0.52 -10.06 -0.73
CA CYS A 161 -0.92 -10.92 0.38
C CYS A 161 -1.22 -12.35 -0.09
N GLU A 162 -1.88 -12.53 -1.24
CA GLU A 162 -2.12 -13.85 -1.84
C GLU A 162 -0.82 -14.60 -2.16
N VAL A 163 0.14 -13.91 -2.79
CA VAL A 163 1.40 -14.53 -3.24
C VAL A 163 2.30 -14.92 -2.05
N ILE A 164 2.26 -14.15 -0.97
CA ILE A 164 2.96 -14.50 0.29
C ILE A 164 2.34 -15.74 0.92
N ARG A 165 1.01 -15.83 0.96
CA ARG A 165 0.30 -17.03 1.45
C ARG A 165 0.63 -18.29 0.63
N GLY A 166 0.90 -18.12 -0.66
CA GLY A 166 1.36 -19.21 -1.53
C GLY A 166 2.82 -19.62 -1.35
N ASN A 167 3.54 -19.09 -0.35
CA ASN A 167 4.97 -19.33 -0.10
C ASN A 167 5.90 -18.99 -1.29
N ALA A 168 5.45 -18.18 -2.23
CA ALA A 168 6.29 -17.74 -3.36
C ALA A 168 7.31 -16.67 -2.95
N PHE A 169 7.02 -15.95 -1.85
CA PHE A 169 7.96 -15.09 -1.15
C PHE A 169 8.02 -15.47 0.33
N GLU A 170 9.18 -15.28 0.93
CA GLU A 170 9.41 -15.48 2.35
C GLU A 170 10.12 -14.27 2.94
N PHE A 171 9.86 -14.00 4.21
CA PHE A 171 10.59 -12.96 4.92
C PHE A 171 11.98 -13.47 5.30
N ARG A 172 13.00 -12.69 4.96
CA ARG A 172 14.38 -12.92 5.37
C ARG A 172 14.97 -11.69 6.00
N GLU A 173 15.97 -11.90 6.84
CA GLU A 173 16.76 -10.82 7.40
C GLU A 173 17.91 -10.45 6.45
N CYS A 174 18.10 -9.15 6.21
CA CYS A 174 19.24 -8.66 5.45
C CYS A 174 20.52 -8.73 6.29
N LYS A 175 21.57 -9.39 5.79
CA LYS A 175 22.86 -9.48 6.51
C LYS A 175 23.56 -8.13 6.73
N GLN A 176 23.25 -7.11 5.92
CA GLN A 176 23.90 -5.80 6.00
C GLN A 176 23.20 -4.81 6.95
N CYS A 177 21.87 -4.73 6.93
CA CYS A 177 21.12 -3.75 7.72
C CYS A 177 20.16 -4.39 8.74
N HIS A 178 20.19 -5.71 8.88
CA HIS A 178 19.34 -6.51 9.78
C HIS A 178 17.82 -6.29 9.59
N THR A 179 17.42 -5.65 8.50
CA THR A 179 16.03 -5.38 8.21
C THR A 179 15.40 -6.56 7.50
N SER A 180 14.24 -7.01 8.00
CA SER A 180 13.43 -8.04 7.35
C SER A 180 12.84 -7.54 6.02
N TYR A 181 12.93 -8.36 4.97
CA TYR A 181 12.44 -8.07 3.62
C TYR A 181 11.84 -9.30 2.95
N LEU A 182 10.98 -9.11 1.94
CA LEU A 182 10.47 -10.19 1.10
C LEU A 182 11.55 -10.64 0.12
N ALA A 183 12.00 -11.89 0.27
CA ALA A 183 12.85 -12.60 -0.67
C ALA A 183 12.02 -13.59 -1.49
N VAL A 184 12.47 -13.90 -2.71
CA VAL A 184 11.86 -14.96 -3.52
C VAL A 184 12.12 -16.29 -2.82
N GLY A 185 11.11 -17.13 -2.66
CA GLY A 185 11.26 -18.46 -2.06
C GLY A 185 12.35 -19.27 -2.76
N GLY A 186 13.25 -19.87 -1.97
CA GLY A 186 14.39 -20.64 -2.49
C GLY A 186 15.52 -19.83 -3.14
N SER A 187 15.46 -18.49 -3.16
CA SER A 187 16.59 -17.67 -3.64
C SER A 187 17.79 -17.76 -2.69
N SER A 188 19.00 -17.41 -3.13
CA SER A 188 20.18 -17.26 -2.28
C SER A 188 20.43 -15.80 -1.86
N ASP A 189 19.46 -14.90 -2.12
CA ASP A 189 19.55 -13.48 -1.76
C ASP A 189 19.74 -13.33 -0.24
N THR A 190 20.83 -12.66 0.15
CA THR A 190 21.18 -12.37 1.56
C THR A 190 21.06 -10.88 1.91
N THR A 191 20.79 -10.05 0.92
CA THR A 191 20.78 -8.58 1.04
C THR A 191 19.42 -8.04 0.59
N CYS A 192 18.84 -7.12 1.36
CA CYS A 192 17.54 -6.54 1.01
C CYS A 192 17.65 -5.66 -0.25
N PRO A 193 16.52 -5.39 -0.92
CA PRO A 193 16.49 -4.52 -2.10
C PRO A 193 17.10 -3.13 -1.88
N HIS A 194 16.91 -2.55 -0.68
CA HIS A 194 17.45 -1.23 -0.36
C HIS A 194 18.98 -1.26 -0.27
N CYS A 195 19.55 -2.19 0.49
CA CYS A 195 21.00 -2.37 0.58
C CYS A 195 21.63 -2.77 -0.77
N ALA A 196 20.94 -3.60 -1.55
CA ALA A 196 21.37 -3.97 -2.90
C ALA A 196 21.34 -2.79 -3.88
N MET A 197 20.40 -1.85 -3.74
CA MET A 197 20.40 -0.59 -4.50
C MET A 197 21.50 0.35 -4.04
N TYR A 198 21.68 0.46 -2.72
CA TYR A 198 22.72 1.29 -2.14
C TYR A 198 24.11 0.83 -2.60
N SER A 199 24.45 -0.45 -2.43
CA SER A 199 25.76 -0.99 -2.83
C SER A 199 26.05 -0.88 -4.33
N ARG A 200 25.01 -0.80 -5.17
CA ARG A 200 25.14 -0.52 -6.61
C ARG A 200 25.44 0.94 -6.92
N THR A 201 25.06 1.86 -6.04
CA THR A 201 25.14 3.31 -6.25
C THR A 201 26.21 3.98 -5.40
N VAL A 202 26.99 3.21 -4.63
CA VAL A 202 28.24 3.66 -4.01
C VAL A 202 29.43 2.91 -4.61
N CYS A 203 30.62 3.52 -4.58
CA CYS A 203 31.84 2.88 -5.05
C CYS A 203 32.05 1.51 -4.39
N ALA A 204 32.55 0.55 -5.19
CA ALA A 204 32.88 -0.79 -4.73
C ALA A 204 34.05 -0.85 -3.74
N ASN A 205 34.93 0.16 -3.72
CA ASN A 205 35.95 0.31 -2.68
C ASN A 205 35.25 0.70 -1.35
N PRO A 206 35.28 -0.18 -0.33
CA PRO A 206 34.60 0.04 0.95
C PRO A 206 35.13 1.25 1.73
N GLU A 207 36.38 1.67 1.52
CA GLU A 207 36.99 2.83 2.17
C GLU A 207 36.52 4.17 1.56
N CYS A 208 36.03 4.12 0.33
CA CYS A 208 35.62 5.31 -0.38
C CYS A 208 34.22 5.80 0.05
N GLY A 209 33.24 4.90 0.01
CA GLY A 209 31.84 5.18 0.38
C GLY A 209 31.11 6.23 -0.47
N VAL A 210 31.72 6.77 -1.52
CA VAL A 210 31.15 7.85 -2.35
C VAL A 210 30.02 7.32 -3.22
N LYS A 211 28.91 8.06 -3.26
CA LYS A 211 27.80 7.81 -4.19
C LYS A 211 28.24 8.11 -5.62
N LEU A 212 28.01 7.15 -6.50
CA LEU A 212 28.32 7.24 -7.91
C LEU A 212 27.29 8.12 -8.61
N THR A 213 27.77 8.99 -9.49
CA THR A 213 26.96 9.62 -10.53
C THR A 213 26.45 8.57 -11.50
N ARG A 214 25.44 8.92 -12.30
CA ARG A 214 24.85 8.01 -13.29
C ARG A 214 25.89 7.46 -14.28
N ASP A 215 26.82 8.30 -14.72
CA ASP A 215 27.84 7.91 -15.69
C ASP A 215 28.88 6.98 -15.07
N GLU A 216 29.30 7.24 -13.83
CA GLU A 216 30.20 6.36 -13.07
C GLU A 216 29.55 4.99 -12.81
N TYR A 217 28.25 4.98 -12.43
CA TYR A 217 27.47 3.75 -12.28
C TYR A 217 27.43 2.92 -13.57
N LEU A 218 27.09 3.56 -14.71
CA LEU A 218 26.99 2.87 -16.00
C LEU A 218 28.34 2.27 -16.44
N ARG A 219 29.44 3.01 -16.22
CA ARG A 219 30.81 2.52 -16.51
C ARG A 219 31.17 1.30 -15.67
N GLN A 220 30.81 1.30 -14.39
CA GLN A 220 31.04 0.18 -13.50
C GLN A 220 30.21 -1.06 -13.87
N THR A 221 28.96 -0.88 -14.32
CA THR A 221 28.08 -2.00 -14.71
C THR A 221 28.38 -2.62 -16.08
N ASN A 222 28.98 -1.88 -17.01
CA ASN A 222 29.16 -2.33 -18.40
C ASN A 222 30.43 -3.15 -18.67
N ARG A 223 31.36 -3.29 -17.71
CA ARG A 223 32.58 -4.08 -17.91
C ARG A 223 32.53 -5.41 -17.14
N THR A 224 32.28 -6.48 -17.87
CA THR A 224 32.26 -7.88 -17.39
C THR A 224 33.62 -8.39 -16.85
N VAL A 225 34.71 -7.60 -16.88
CA VAL A 225 36.08 -8.13 -16.72
C VAL A 225 36.98 -7.36 -15.73
N ALA A 226 36.53 -6.30 -15.05
CA ALA A 226 37.38 -5.63 -14.05
C ALA A 226 36.70 -5.57 -12.69
N ARG A 227 36.82 -6.65 -11.91
CA ARG A 227 36.54 -6.62 -10.46
C ARG A 227 37.53 -5.72 -9.68
N GLU A 228 38.52 -5.16 -10.37
CA GLU A 228 39.67 -4.47 -9.75
C GLU A 228 39.70 -2.94 -9.97
N LEU A 229 38.82 -2.36 -10.78
CA LEU A 229 38.83 -0.91 -11.06
C LEU A 229 37.57 -0.23 -10.50
N CYS A 230 37.70 0.54 -9.40
CA CYS A 230 36.64 1.47 -8.98
C CYS A 230 36.72 2.77 -9.79
N PHE A 231 35.63 3.13 -10.47
CA PHE A 231 35.51 4.32 -11.32
C PHE A 231 34.85 5.50 -10.59
N CYS A 232 35.11 5.62 -9.29
CA CYS A 232 34.62 6.76 -8.53
C CYS A 232 35.63 7.90 -8.62
N ALA A 233 35.19 9.15 -8.81
CA ALA A 233 36.10 10.29 -8.91
C ALA A 233 37.11 10.38 -7.75
N LYS A 234 36.67 10.08 -6.50
CA LYS A 234 37.56 10.05 -5.33
C LYS A 234 38.63 8.94 -5.42
N CYS A 235 38.28 7.79 -5.99
CA CYS A 235 39.12 6.61 -6.11
C CYS A 235 40.12 6.78 -7.25
N GLU A 236 39.66 7.31 -8.38
CA GLU A 236 40.54 7.69 -9.48
C GLU A 236 41.59 8.71 -9.02
N VAL A 237 41.23 9.62 -8.11
CA VAL A 237 42.18 10.55 -7.49
C VAL A 237 43.14 9.83 -6.54
N MET A 238 42.67 8.91 -5.69
CA MET A 238 43.54 8.11 -4.79
C MET A 238 44.53 7.23 -5.58
N PHE A 239 44.07 6.50 -6.60
CA PHE A 239 44.93 5.67 -7.46
C PHE A 239 45.98 6.50 -8.22
N ARG A 240 45.70 7.76 -8.55
CA ARG A 240 46.69 8.66 -9.15
C ARG A 240 47.69 9.24 -8.14
N GLY A 241 47.34 9.27 -6.85
CA GLY A 241 48.14 9.88 -5.79
C GLY A 241 48.99 8.91 -4.97
N GLU A 242 48.84 7.59 -5.13
CA GLU A 242 49.58 6.56 -4.38
C GLU A 242 50.72 5.89 -5.18
N HIS A 243 51.03 6.40 -6.38
CA HIS A 243 52.06 5.84 -7.28
C HIS A 243 53.26 6.76 -7.55
N ASP A 244 53.52 7.74 -6.68
CA ASP A 244 54.78 8.50 -6.67
C ASP A 244 55.70 8.04 -5.54
#